data_AF-A0A9Q0SIJ7-F1
#
_entry.id   AF-A0A9Q0SIJ7-F1
#
_cell.length_a   1.000
_cell.length_b   1.000
_cell.length_c   1.000
_cell.angle_alpha   90.00
_cell.angle_beta   90.00
_cell.angle_gamma   90.00
#
_symmetry.space_group_name_H-M   'P 1'
#
loop_
_entity.id
_entity.type
_entity.pdbx_description
1 polymer ?
#
loop_
_entity_poly.entity_id
_entity_poly.type
_entity_poly.pdbx_seq_one_letter_code
_entity_poly.pdbx_strand_id
1 'polypeptide(L)'
;MANLSRWLFCFLVSTAVVAAAGGREIYDGEEARREADRVLNLPGQPQVKFQHYSGYVKLGPQSGRALFYWFFEAEEDASQKPLVLWLNGEHARIITDECLFLYSVLDNV
;
A
#
# COMPACT_ATOMS: atom_id res chain seq x y z
N MET A 1 -45.50 24.45 2.18
CA MET A 1 -44.09 24.84 2.44
C MET A 1 -43.33 23.83 3.30
N ALA A 2 -43.96 23.08 4.22
CA ALA A 2 -43.27 22.12 5.11
C ALA A 2 -42.70 20.85 4.43
N ASN A 3 -43.29 20.42 3.30
CA ASN A 3 -42.85 19.18 2.64
C ASN A 3 -41.51 19.35 1.91
N LEU A 4 -41.23 20.52 1.32
CA LEU A 4 -39.99 20.77 0.57
C LEU A 4 -38.75 20.73 1.47
N SER A 5 -38.85 21.29 2.69
CA SER A 5 -37.79 21.21 3.71
C SER A 5 -37.48 19.76 4.12
N ARG A 6 -38.52 18.93 4.26
CA ARG A 6 -38.36 17.51 4.61
C ARG A 6 -37.70 16.72 3.47
N TRP A 7 -38.07 16.97 2.22
CA TRP A 7 -37.41 16.35 1.06
C TRP A 7 -35.94 16.78 0.92
N LEU A 8 -35.65 18.08 1.08
CA LEU A 8 -34.29 18.60 1.04
C LEU A 8 -33.43 18.01 2.17
N PHE A 9 -33.99 17.87 3.37
CA PHE A 9 -33.29 17.25 4.49
C PHE A 9 -33.03 15.77 4.26
N CYS A 10 -34.00 15.02 3.73
CA CYS A 10 -33.80 13.61 3.36
C CYS A 10 -32.73 13.45 2.26
N PHE A 11 -32.69 14.35 1.28
CA PHE A 11 -31.66 14.34 0.24
C PHE A 11 -30.27 14.63 0.83
N LEU A 12 -30.14 15.67 1.66
CA LEU A 12 -28.87 16.05 2.29
C LEU A 12 -28.33 14.95 3.21
N VAL A 13 -29.19 14.36 4.04
CA VAL A 13 -28.83 13.23 4.92
C VAL A 13 -28.43 12.01 4.10
N SER A 14 -29.14 11.69 3.03
CA SER A 14 -28.80 10.57 2.15
C SER A 14 -27.46 10.77 1.45
N THR A 15 -27.18 11.98 0.94
CA THR A 15 -25.86 12.29 0.34
C THR A 15 -24.72 12.22 1.34
N ALA A 16 -24.93 12.68 2.57
CA ALA A 16 -23.92 12.62 3.62
C ALA A 16 -23.61 11.17 4.05
N VAL A 17 -24.63 10.32 4.14
CA VAL A 17 -24.47 8.89 4.45
C VAL A 17 -23.72 8.17 3.32
N VAL A 18 -24.06 8.41 2.05
CA VAL A 18 -23.37 7.81 0.91
C VAL A 18 -21.90 8.28 0.84
N ALA A 19 -21.63 9.56 1.10
CA ALA A 19 -20.26 10.08 1.14
C ALA A 19 -19.43 9.49 2.29
N ALA A 20 -20.04 9.27 3.47
CA ALA A 20 -19.37 8.69 4.62
C ALA A 20 -19.18 7.16 4.52
N ALA A 21 -20.09 6.44 3.87
CA ALA A 21 -20.03 4.99 3.74
C ALA A 21 -19.13 4.54 2.57
N GLY A 22 -19.25 5.19 1.40
CA GLY A 22 -18.53 4.79 0.19
C GLY A 22 -17.02 4.98 0.27
N GLY A 23 -16.54 5.92 1.09
CA GLY A 23 -15.11 6.14 1.31
C GLY A 23 -14.48 5.19 2.34
N ARG A 24 -15.23 4.75 3.35
CA ARG A 24 -14.65 3.99 4.48
C ARG A 24 -14.32 2.54 4.13
N GLU A 25 -15.18 1.87 3.37
CA GLU A 25 -14.96 0.46 3.00
C GLU A 25 -13.76 0.26 2.06
N ILE A 26 -13.51 1.21 1.13
CA ILE A 26 -12.41 1.10 0.17
C ILE A 26 -11.06 1.34 0.87
N TYR A 27 -10.99 2.34 1.75
CA TYR A 27 -9.75 2.68 2.46
C TYR A 27 -9.36 1.57 3.46
N ASP A 28 -10.33 1.02 4.19
CA ASP A 28 -10.11 -0.08 5.13
C ASP A 28 -9.64 -1.35 4.40
N GLY A 29 -10.21 -1.64 3.22
CA GLY A 29 -9.79 -2.77 2.39
C GLY A 29 -8.37 -2.63 1.83
N GLU A 30 -7.93 -1.41 1.50
CA GLU A 30 -6.57 -1.18 0.98
C GLU A 30 -5.51 -1.24 2.08
N GLU A 31 -5.80 -0.68 3.26
CA GLU A 31 -4.92 -0.77 4.43
C GLU A 31 -4.76 -2.21 4.91
N ALA A 32 -5.87 -2.95 5.03
CA ALA A 32 -5.84 -4.37 5.38
C ALA A 32 -5.02 -5.20 4.37
N ARG A 33 -5.09 -4.89 3.08
CA ARG A 33 -4.29 -5.57 2.05
C ARG A 33 -2.79 -5.27 2.20
N ARG A 34 -2.42 -4.03 2.53
CA ARG A 34 -1.01 -3.65 2.77
C ARG A 34 -0.46 -4.33 4.01
N GLU A 35 -1.23 -4.35 5.10
CA GLU A 35 -0.81 -5.00 6.34
C GLU A 35 -0.67 -6.51 6.19
N ALA A 36 -1.43 -7.14 5.29
CA ALA A 36 -1.28 -8.56 4.96
C ALA A 36 0.09 -8.90 4.35
N ASP A 37 0.74 -7.95 3.68
CA ASP A 37 2.06 -8.12 3.09
C ASP A 37 3.19 -7.82 4.11
N ARG A 38 2.86 -7.43 5.35
CA ARG A 38 3.86 -7.05 6.36
C ARG A 38 4.69 -8.25 6.78
N VAL A 39 6.01 -8.09 6.70
CA VAL A 39 6.98 -9.07 7.20
C VAL A 39 7.24 -8.78 8.67
N LEU A 40 6.83 -9.70 9.53
CA LEU A 40 6.96 -9.52 10.99
C LEU A 40 8.33 -9.94 11.50
N ASN A 41 8.88 -11.04 10.99
CA ASN A 41 10.19 -11.58 11.38
C ASN A 41 10.76 -12.45 10.25
N LEU A 42 12.08 -12.45 10.11
CA LEU A 42 12.78 -13.39 9.24
C LEU A 42 13.74 -14.29 10.02
N PRO A 43 13.97 -15.53 9.55
CA PRO A 43 14.95 -16.42 10.15
C PRO A 43 16.34 -15.77 10.21
N GLY A 44 16.90 -15.66 11.42
CA GLY A 44 18.23 -15.09 11.65
C GLY A 44 18.34 -13.56 11.56
N GLN A 45 17.22 -12.86 11.38
CA GLN A 45 17.22 -11.39 11.33
C GLN A 45 17.37 -10.81 12.75
N PRO A 46 18.31 -9.87 12.96
CA PRO A 46 18.37 -9.10 14.21
C PRO A 46 17.14 -8.19 14.34
N GLN A 47 16.90 -7.65 15.52
CA GLN A 47 15.84 -6.67 15.72
C GLN A 47 16.07 -5.44 14.81
N VAL A 48 15.07 -5.09 14.02
CA VAL A 48 15.06 -3.90 13.14
C VAL A 48 13.97 -2.94 13.61
N LYS A 49 14.16 -1.65 13.34
CA LYS A 49 13.23 -0.58 13.75
C LYS A 49 12.30 -0.12 12.64
N PHE A 50 12.62 -0.45 11.39
CA PHE A 50 11.78 -0.14 10.23
C PHE A 50 10.72 -1.22 10.00
N GLN A 51 9.66 -0.83 9.31
CA GLN A 51 8.66 -1.75 8.78
C GLN A 51 9.07 -2.17 7.37
N HIS A 52 8.83 -3.43 7.04
CA HIS A 52 9.03 -3.93 5.69
C HIS A 52 7.92 -4.88 5.28
N TYR A 53 7.65 -4.89 3.98
CA TYR A 53 6.51 -5.56 3.37
C TYR A 53 7.00 -6.29 2.13
N SER A 54 6.42 -7.45 1.84
CA SER A 54 6.75 -8.22 0.66
C SER A 54 5.52 -8.90 0.10
N GLY A 55 5.37 -8.89 -1.21
CA GLY A 55 4.18 -9.43 -1.85
C GLY A 55 4.26 -9.39 -3.36
N TYR A 56 3.10 -9.47 -4.01
CA TYR A 56 2.99 -9.50 -5.46
C TYR A 56 2.06 -8.40 -5.99
N VAL A 57 2.54 -7.62 -6.94
CA VAL A 57 1.73 -6.62 -7.67
C VAL A 57 1.31 -7.22 -9.01
N LYS A 58 -0.01 -7.36 -9.22
CA LYS A 58 -0.56 -7.85 -10.49
C LYS A 58 -0.34 -6.83 -11.61
N LEU A 59 0.14 -7.30 -12.76
CA LEU A 59 0.44 -6.44 -13.92
C LEU A 59 -0.77 -6.16 -14.82
N GLY A 60 -1.97 -6.53 -14.37
CA GLY A 60 -3.21 -6.31 -15.09
C GLY A 60 -4.33 -7.24 -14.60
N PRO A 61 -5.59 -6.96 -14.98
CA PRO A 61 -6.73 -7.76 -14.52
C PRO A 61 -6.74 -9.19 -15.07
N GLN A 62 -6.14 -9.40 -16.25
CA GLN A 62 -6.17 -10.66 -17.00
C GLN A 62 -4.78 -11.26 -17.25
N SER A 63 -3.71 -10.53 -16.93
CA SER A 63 -2.38 -11.09 -17.03
C SER A 63 -2.19 -12.01 -15.82
N GLY A 64 -1.99 -13.31 -16.05
CA GLY A 64 -1.57 -14.25 -14.99
C GLY A 64 -0.15 -13.96 -14.47
N ARG A 65 0.34 -12.73 -14.64
CA ARG A 65 1.68 -12.26 -14.33
C ARG A 65 1.60 -11.26 -13.19
N ALA A 66 2.50 -11.42 -12.22
CA ALA A 66 2.66 -10.49 -11.11
C ALA A 66 4.14 -10.27 -10.86
N LEU A 67 4.50 -9.07 -10.42
CA LEU A 67 5.85 -8.74 -9.98
C LEU A 67 5.95 -8.95 -8.49
N PHE A 68 7.00 -9.65 -8.06
CA PHE A 68 7.35 -9.67 -6.66
C PHE A 68 7.98 -8.34 -6.26
N TYR A 69 7.63 -7.86 -5.06
CA TYR A 69 8.23 -6.67 -4.47
C TYR A 69 8.65 -6.92 -3.04
N TRP A 70 9.67 -6.20 -2.59
CA TRP A 70 10.03 -6.08 -1.19
C TRP A 70 10.30 -4.61 -0.85
N PHE A 71 9.41 -4.03 -0.05
CA PHE A 71 9.41 -2.63 0.35
C PHE A 71 9.92 -2.44 1.78
N PHE A 72 10.77 -1.44 1.98
CA PHE A 72 11.30 -1.03 3.28
C PHE A 72 10.95 0.43 3.54
N GLU A 73 10.26 0.70 4.65
CA GLU A 73 10.06 2.06 5.15
C GLU A 73 11.37 2.63 5.73
N ALA A 74 11.47 3.96 5.76
CA ALA A 74 12.58 4.63 6.43
C ALA A 74 12.48 4.40 7.94
N GLU A 75 13.60 4.32 8.64
CA GLU A 75 13.57 4.12 10.10
C GLU A 75 12.94 5.31 10.82
N GLU A 76 13.18 6.53 10.32
CA GLU A 76 12.70 7.77 10.91
C GLU A 76 11.86 8.57 9.90
N ASP A 77 10.75 9.12 10.38
CA ASP A 77 9.85 10.00 9.63
C ASP A 77 9.42 9.47 8.25
N ALA A 78 9.14 8.16 8.13
CA ALA A 78 8.81 7.49 6.86
C ALA A 78 7.74 8.22 6.02
N SER A 79 6.73 8.82 6.66
CA SER A 79 5.68 9.60 5.97
C SER A 79 6.18 10.86 5.25
N GLN A 80 7.37 11.35 5.59
CA GLN A 80 8.00 12.55 5.03
C GLN A 80 9.12 12.23 4.03
N LYS A 81 9.51 10.96 3.91
CA LYS A 81 10.62 10.53 3.04
C LYS A 81 10.10 10.20 1.64
N PRO A 82 10.89 10.46 0.57
CA PRO A 82 10.49 10.10 -0.78
C PRO A 82 10.54 8.58 -0.99
N LEU A 83 9.68 8.09 -1.88
CA LEU A 83 9.74 6.71 -2.37
C LEU A 83 10.84 6.58 -3.42
N VAL A 84 11.69 5.56 -3.29
CA VAL A 84 12.68 5.18 -4.31
C VAL A 84 12.35 3.80 -4.86
N LEU A 85 12.37 3.69 -6.19
CA LEU A 85 12.19 2.43 -6.91
C LEU A 85 13.54 1.96 -7.42
N TRP A 86 13.99 0.78 -6.98
CA TRP A 86 15.23 0.18 -7.46
C TRP A 86 14.93 -0.93 -8.47
N LEU A 87 15.39 -0.74 -9.70
CA LEU A 87 15.26 -1.70 -10.79
C LEU A 87 16.63 -2.29 -11.13
N ASN A 88 16.75 -3.61 -11.08
CA ASN A 88 17.95 -4.31 -11.54
C ASN A 88 17.93 -4.47 -13.07
N GLY A 89 19.11 -4.54 -13.70
CA GLY A 89 19.30 -4.67 -15.15
C GLY A 89 19.37 -6.11 -15.69
N GLU A 90 19.45 -6.23 -17.02
CA GLU A 90 19.08 -7.37 -17.88
C GLU A 90 19.74 -8.75 -17.64
N HIS A 91 20.83 -8.90 -16.89
CA HIS A 91 21.49 -10.21 -16.71
C HIS A 91 21.34 -10.73 -15.28
N ALA A 92 20.09 -10.87 -14.84
CA ALA A 92 19.74 -11.58 -13.61
C ALA A 92 19.90 -13.09 -13.83
N ARG A 93 21.13 -13.60 -13.74
CA ARG A 93 21.36 -15.02 -13.50
C ARG A 93 21.87 -15.18 -12.07
N ILE A 94 20.99 -15.73 -11.23
CA ILE A 94 21.16 -15.98 -9.80
C ILE A 94 21.02 -14.73 -8.91
N ILE A 95 19.85 -14.07 -8.96
CA ILE A 95 19.10 -13.68 -7.75
C ILE A 95 17.62 -13.82 -8.13
N THR A 96 16.99 -14.93 -7.73
CA THR A 96 15.54 -15.23 -7.79
C THR A 96 14.70 -14.35 -8.73
N ASP A 97 14.46 -14.87 -9.93
CA ASP A 97 13.82 -14.26 -11.11
C ASP A 97 12.64 -13.30 -10.80
N GLU A 98 12.91 -11.99 -10.83
CA GLU A 98 11.94 -10.86 -10.72
C GLU A 98 11.70 -10.26 -9.32
N CYS A 99 12.78 -9.96 -8.58
CA CYS A 99 12.67 -9.08 -7.40
C CYS A 99 12.84 -7.60 -7.76
N LEU A 100 11.76 -6.83 -7.62
CA LEU A 100 11.84 -5.39 -7.38
C LEU A 100 12.21 -5.15 -5.91
N PHE A 101 13.35 -4.54 -5.65
CA PHE A 101 13.62 -4.00 -4.32
C PHE A 101 13.06 -2.57 -4.30
N LEU A 102 12.15 -2.27 -3.39
CA LEU A 102 11.72 -0.92 -3.10
C LEU A 102 12.42 -0.49 -1.83
N TYR A 103 13.53 0.24 -1.97
CA TYR A 103 14.18 0.92 -0.86
C TYR A 103 13.51 2.28 -0.68
N SER A 104 13.00 2.64 0.49
CA SER A 104 12.98 4.07 0.85
C SER A 104 14.33 4.44 1.45
N VAL A 105 14.75 5.67 1.16
CA VAL A 105 16.13 6.15 1.25
C VAL A 105 16.78 5.83 2.60
N LEU A 106 17.91 5.13 2.51
CA LEU A 106 18.92 4.96 3.56
C LEU A 106 19.08 6.26 4.35
N ASP A 107 18.95 6.20 5.67
CA ASP A 107 19.45 7.28 6.51
C ASP A 107 20.94 7.48 6.23
N ASN A 108 21.24 8.59 5.54
CA ASN A 108 22.55 9.15 5.23
C ASN A 108 23.42 8.37 4.21
N VAL A 109 23.58 8.97 3.01
CA VAL A 109 24.91 9.14 2.42
C VAL A 109 25.57 10.33 3.10
#